data_AF-A0A947DMY6-F1
#
_entry.id   AF-A0A947DMY6-F1
#
_cell.length_a   1.000
_cell.length_b   1.000
_cell.length_c   1.000
_cell.angle_alpha   90.00
_cell.angle_beta   90.00
_cell.angle_gamma   90.00
#
_symmetry.space_group_name_H-M   'P 1'
#
loop_
_entity.id
_entity.type
_entity.pdbx_description
1 polymer ?
#
loop_
_entity_poly.entity_id
_entity_poly.type
_entity_poly.pdbx_seq_one_letter_code
_entity_poly.pdbx_strand_id
1 'polypeptide(L)'
;MTTEINFVPQGRARAAAPRRHRENGVAGDCDRSRQSGAGPSLWRVALALLFVIAAHAHSARADTTPRPGAADPRVRTVAFRHNDVVAIEGRYGFLTMIELSEDERIENVAIGDSLAWQVVPSRSAHMLFLKPVEQNAATNLAVVTNRRTYAFALSARAPTRGRNGAPTRDGVYRVVFRYPEEEARQAELAAARARMEAIARDREATAIATAAATPTDWNMDYRQRGDRGARPKAALDDGRFTYFQFAAQAEIPAIFAIEEDGAETLVNYLVKGPYVVIERLAPAWRLRAGDDAARIDNRRWRRDPSPGVITPPSPVRVRDEAAPAQRATSPTHPTPFGASQAAAPSRTRLPATTGTRR
;
A
#
# COMPACT_ATOMS: atom_id res chain seq x y z
N MET A 1 -60.86 -3.32 -3.75
CA MET A 1 -60.68 -3.93 -2.41
C MET A 1 -59.65 -3.08 -1.70
N THR A 2 -60.15 -2.19 -0.85
CA THR A 2 -59.42 -1.12 -0.18
C THR A 2 -59.40 -1.50 1.29
N THR A 3 -58.22 -1.57 1.91
CA THR A 3 -58.08 -1.88 3.33
C THR A 3 -57.35 -0.72 4.00
N GLU A 4 -58.13 0.16 4.64
CA GLU A 4 -57.67 1.09 5.66
C GLU A 4 -57.46 0.35 6.98
N ILE A 5 -56.38 0.65 7.70
CA ILE A 5 -56.22 0.31 9.11
C ILE A 5 -55.81 1.57 9.87
N ASN A 6 -56.64 1.88 10.87
CA ASN A 6 -56.61 3.05 11.75
C ASN A 6 -55.34 3.17 12.60
N PHE A 7 -54.89 4.41 12.79
CA PHE A 7 -53.85 4.82 13.72
C PHE A 7 -54.48 5.61 14.89
N VAL A 8 -54.22 5.19 16.12
CA VAL A 8 -54.58 5.89 17.36
C VAL A 8 -53.28 6.31 18.07
N PRO A 9 -53.10 7.58 18.48
CA PRO A 9 -52.00 7.96 19.36
C PRO A 9 -52.50 8.26 20.78
N GLN A 10 -51.82 7.73 21.80
CA GLN A 10 -52.01 8.06 23.21
C GLN A 10 -50.65 8.27 23.88
N GLY A 11 -50.56 9.32 24.72
CA GLY A 11 -49.65 9.35 25.86
C GLY A 11 -48.40 10.22 25.77
N ARG A 12 -48.54 11.55 25.89
CA ARG A 12 -47.48 12.44 26.41
C ARG A 12 -47.66 12.59 27.93
N ALA A 13 -46.60 12.36 28.70
CA ALA A 13 -46.51 12.83 30.09
C ALA A 13 -45.14 13.50 30.31
N ARG A 14 -45.17 14.82 30.51
CA ARG A 14 -44.06 15.65 31.02
C ARG A 14 -44.26 15.80 32.53
N ALA A 15 -43.25 15.45 33.32
CA ALA A 15 -43.22 15.73 34.76
C ALA A 15 -42.49 17.05 35.02
N ALA A 16 -43.17 17.94 35.73
CA ALA A 16 -42.73 19.28 36.11
C ALA A 16 -42.09 19.29 37.51
N ALA A 17 -41.10 20.17 37.69
CA ALA A 17 -40.56 20.58 38.98
C ALA A 17 -41.54 21.48 39.74
N PRO A 18 -41.36 21.65 41.06
CA PRO A 18 -41.33 23.03 41.57
C PRO A 18 -40.25 23.31 42.62
N ARG A 19 -39.79 24.57 42.61
CA ARG A 19 -38.88 25.20 43.59
C ARG A 19 -39.69 26.11 44.54
N ARG A 20 -39.27 26.08 45.82
CA ARG A 20 -39.24 27.13 46.88
C ARG A 20 -40.55 27.79 47.33
N HIS A 21 -40.81 27.77 48.65
CA HIS A 21 -40.51 28.86 49.61
C HIS A 21 -41.30 28.67 50.93
N ARG A 22 -40.60 28.64 52.09
CA ARG A 22 -40.85 29.45 53.30
C ARG A 22 -40.13 28.83 54.50
N GLU A 23 -39.11 29.52 55.00
CA GLU A 23 -38.68 29.45 56.40
C GLU A 23 -38.90 30.84 57.01
N ASN A 24 -39.50 30.85 58.21
CA ASN A 24 -39.71 32.01 59.05
C ASN A 24 -38.45 32.27 59.90
N GLY A 25 -38.23 33.54 60.26
CA GLY A 25 -37.16 34.01 61.16
C GLY A 25 -37.19 33.37 62.56
N VAL A 26 -36.19 33.59 63.41
CA VAL A 26 -35.94 34.87 64.12
C VAL A 26 -34.49 34.94 64.64
N ALA A 27 -33.94 36.17 64.59
CA ALA A 27 -32.89 36.86 65.39
C ALA A 27 -31.94 36.06 66.33
N GLY A 28 -30.68 36.43 66.51
CA GLY A 28 -29.94 37.62 66.08
C GLY A 28 -28.57 37.69 66.77
N ASP A 29 -27.90 38.80 66.48
CA ASP A 29 -26.80 39.44 67.22
C ASP A 29 -25.36 39.30 66.70
N CYS A 30 -24.75 40.48 66.63
CA CYS A 30 -23.43 40.83 66.14
C CYS A 30 -22.38 40.57 67.21
N ASP A 31 -21.15 40.15 66.85
CA ASP A 31 -19.97 41.03 66.95
C ASP A 31 -18.71 40.34 66.37
N ARG A 32 -17.85 41.22 65.90
CA ARG A 32 -16.61 41.14 65.15
C ARG A 32 -15.46 40.67 66.05
N SER A 33 -14.56 39.79 65.56
CA SER A 33 -13.10 40.04 65.57
C SER A 33 -12.21 38.84 65.19
N ARG A 34 -11.17 39.19 64.41
CA ARG A 34 -9.81 38.62 64.34
C ARG A 34 -9.58 37.29 63.63
N GLN A 35 -9.15 37.43 62.37
CA GLN A 35 -8.24 36.51 61.70
C GLN A 35 -6.90 36.44 62.45
N SER A 36 -6.43 35.23 62.76
CA SER A 36 -5.03 34.92 63.03
C SER A 36 -4.61 33.73 62.17
N GLY A 37 -3.54 33.92 61.40
CA GLY A 37 -3.00 32.90 60.49
C GLY A 37 -2.32 31.77 61.25
N ALA A 38 -2.68 30.53 60.91
CA ALA A 38 -1.93 29.35 61.29
C ALA A 38 -1.45 28.66 60.01
N GLY A 39 -0.13 28.68 59.78
CA GLY A 39 0.51 27.89 58.73
C GLY A 39 0.25 26.39 58.93
N PRO A 40 0.27 25.57 57.86
CA PRO A 40 -0.08 24.16 57.95
C PRO A 40 0.88 23.43 58.92
N SER A 41 0.30 22.70 59.87
CA SER A 41 1.04 21.91 60.87
C SER A 41 1.96 20.88 60.20
N LEU A 42 3.16 20.69 60.77
CA LEU A 42 4.22 19.81 60.25
C LEU A 42 3.76 18.37 59.95
N TRP A 43 2.71 17.90 60.63
CA TRP A 43 2.02 16.64 60.35
C TRP A 43 1.41 16.57 58.94
N ARG A 44 0.84 17.67 58.42
CA ARG A 44 0.28 17.76 57.08
C ARG A 44 1.36 17.76 56.00
N VAL A 45 2.53 18.33 56.30
CA VAL A 45 3.70 18.31 55.41
C VAL A 45 4.32 16.91 55.36
N ALA A 46 4.41 16.22 56.51
CA ALA A 46 4.90 14.84 56.57
C ALA A 46 3.98 13.85 55.84
N LEU A 47 2.65 14.00 55.94
CA LEU A 47 1.68 13.22 55.17
C LEU A 47 1.74 13.51 53.67
N ALA A 48 1.95 14.77 53.28
CA ALA A 48 2.15 15.14 51.88
C ALA A 48 3.45 14.56 51.31
N LEU A 49 4.54 14.55 52.08
CA LEU A 49 5.82 13.94 51.69
C LEU A 49 5.73 12.41 51.57
N LEU A 50 4.98 11.73 52.46
CA LEU A 50 4.72 10.29 52.37
C LEU A 50 3.90 9.95 51.10
N PHE A 51 2.95 10.80 50.71
CA PHE A 51 2.18 10.65 49.47
C PHE A 51 3.03 10.89 48.21
N VAL A 52 3.98 11.83 48.25
CA VAL A 52 4.91 12.09 47.14
C VAL A 52 5.92 10.94 46.98
N ILE A 53 6.37 10.31 48.06
CA ILE A 53 7.26 9.14 48.01
C ILE A 53 6.49 7.89 47.51
N ALA A 54 5.22 7.71 47.89
CA ALA A 54 4.36 6.66 47.34
C ALA A 54 4.01 6.86 45.86
N ALA A 55 3.99 8.10 45.37
CA ALA A 55 3.80 8.41 43.94
C ALA A 55 5.04 8.11 43.07
N HIS A 56 6.20 7.86 43.69
CA HIS A 56 7.40 7.31 43.03
C HIS A 56 7.49 5.78 43.19
N ALA A 57 6.37 5.12 43.55
CA ALA A 57 6.26 3.67 43.42
C ALA A 57 6.57 3.31 41.98
N HIS A 58 7.75 2.70 41.82
CA HIS A 58 8.32 2.33 40.55
C HIS A 58 7.26 1.56 39.75
N SER A 59 7.24 1.74 38.44
CA SER A 59 6.58 0.80 37.54
C SER A 59 7.19 -0.57 37.78
N ALA A 60 6.63 -1.33 38.71
CA ALA A 60 6.83 -2.75 38.80
C ALA A 60 6.22 -3.30 37.53
N ARG A 61 7.06 -3.48 36.50
CA ARG A 61 6.67 -4.15 35.27
C ARG A 61 6.40 -5.59 35.64
N ALA A 62 5.16 -5.86 36.03
CA ALA A 62 4.66 -7.21 36.20
C ALA A 62 4.68 -7.90 34.84
N ASP A 63 4.96 -9.20 34.84
CA ASP A 63 4.92 -10.02 33.63
C ASP A 63 3.59 -9.83 32.87
N THR A 64 3.66 -9.75 31.55
CA THR A 64 2.47 -9.61 30.71
C THR A 64 1.70 -10.92 30.74
N THR A 65 0.45 -10.88 31.23
CA THR A 65 -0.42 -12.05 31.30
C THR A 65 -1.30 -12.17 30.05
N PRO A 66 -1.33 -13.34 29.39
CA PRO A 66 -2.22 -13.58 28.26
C PRO A 66 -3.70 -13.41 28.64
N ARG A 67 -4.45 -12.69 27.80
CA ARG A 67 -5.88 -12.37 28.04
C ARG A 67 -6.78 -13.48 27.51
N PRO A 68 -7.85 -13.87 28.23
CA PRO A 68 -8.78 -14.89 27.73
C PRO A 68 -9.47 -14.44 26.44
N GLY A 69 -9.59 -15.36 25.48
CA GLY A 69 -10.33 -15.16 24.26
C GLY A 69 -11.84 -15.17 24.49
N ALA A 70 -12.58 -14.53 23.58
CA ALA A 70 -14.03 -14.40 23.69
C ALA A 70 -14.79 -15.73 23.51
N ALA A 71 -14.29 -16.63 22.64
CA ALA A 71 -14.95 -17.90 22.34
C ALA A 71 -14.66 -19.00 23.37
N ASP A 72 -13.41 -19.12 23.81
CA ASP A 72 -13.01 -20.02 24.90
C ASP A 72 -11.92 -19.35 25.76
N PRO A 73 -12.14 -19.13 27.07
CA PRO A 73 -11.16 -18.49 27.94
C PRO A 73 -9.87 -19.31 28.17
N ARG A 74 -9.81 -20.57 27.74
CA ARG A 74 -8.59 -21.41 27.75
C ARG A 74 -7.66 -21.09 26.58
N VAL A 75 -8.21 -20.47 25.53
CA VAL A 75 -7.43 -19.89 24.44
C VAL A 75 -7.16 -18.44 24.82
N ARG A 76 -5.89 -18.12 25.02
CA ARG A 76 -5.44 -16.81 25.47
C ARG A 76 -4.74 -16.10 24.33
N THR A 77 -4.79 -14.78 24.33
CA THR A 77 -4.11 -13.94 23.34
C THR A 77 -3.19 -12.96 24.05
N VAL A 78 -2.02 -12.72 23.48
CA VAL A 78 -1.06 -11.74 23.97
C VAL A 78 -0.51 -10.93 22.79
N ALA A 79 -0.43 -9.61 22.96
CA ALA A 79 0.21 -8.75 21.96
C ALA A 79 1.73 -8.82 22.19
N PHE A 80 2.48 -9.15 21.14
CA PHE A 80 3.92 -9.17 21.19
C PHE A 80 4.48 -7.76 21.44
N ARG A 81 5.44 -7.68 22.37
CA ARG A 81 6.35 -6.54 22.51
C ARG A 81 7.75 -7.07 22.76
N HIS A 82 8.75 -6.41 22.19
CA HIS A 82 10.14 -6.88 22.19
C HIS A 82 10.75 -7.04 23.60
N ASN A 83 10.35 -6.17 24.54
CA ASN A 83 10.94 -6.11 25.89
C ASN A 83 10.03 -6.66 27.00
N ASP A 84 8.94 -7.34 26.62
CA ASP A 84 7.98 -7.87 27.59
C ASP A 84 8.33 -9.33 27.95
N VAL A 85 8.31 -9.65 29.25
CA VAL A 85 8.30 -11.04 29.73
C VAL A 85 6.84 -11.50 29.82
N VAL A 86 6.54 -12.64 29.23
CA VAL A 86 5.17 -13.18 29.20
C VAL A 86 5.02 -14.28 30.25
N ALA A 87 4.09 -14.11 31.19
CA ALA A 87 3.79 -15.12 32.19
C ALA A 87 2.88 -16.20 31.60
N ILE A 88 3.34 -17.45 31.65
CA ILE A 88 2.61 -18.63 31.22
C ILE A 88 2.38 -19.54 32.42
N GLU A 89 1.12 -19.68 32.80
CA GLU A 89 0.70 -20.60 33.84
C GLU A 89 0.30 -21.95 33.21
N GLY A 90 1.20 -22.92 33.32
CA GLY A 90 0.96 -24.31 32.99
C GLY A 90 0.23 -25.03 34.13
N ARG A 91 -0.35 -26.19 33.80
CA ARG A 91 -1.00 -27.04 34.78
C ARG A 91 -0.46 -28.46 34.69
N TYR A 92 -0.08 -29.03 35.83
CA TYR A 92 0.47 -30.38 35.90
C TYR A 92 -0.53 -31.39 35.31
N GLY A 93 -0.04 -32.25 34.42
CA GLY A 93 -0.86 -33.21 33.66
C GLY A 93 -1.55 -32.66 32.41
N PHE A 94 -1.42 -31.36 32.11
CA PHE A 94 -1.95 -30.71 30.92
C PHE A 94 -0.84 -30.19 30.01
N LEU A 95 -1.16 -30.05 28.73
CA LEU A 95 -0.28 -29.45 27.73
C LEU A 95 -0.76 -28.04 27.40
N THR A 96 0.15 -27.08 27.41
CA THR A 96 -0.09 -25.71 26.94
C THR A 96 0.64 -25.50 25.63
N MET A 97 -0.04 -24.93 24.65
CA MET A 97 0.52 -24.63 23.34
C MET A 97 0.75 -23.13 23.20
N ILE A 98 1.93 -22.73 22.74
CA ILE A 98 2.24 -21.36 22.36
C ILE A 98 2.31 -21.30 20.85
N GLU A 99 1.53 -20.41 20.26
CA GLU A 99 1.43 -20.18 18.83
C GLU A 99 2.05 -18.81 18.50
N LEU A 100 3.16 -18.86 17.76
CA LEU A 100 3.83 -17.70 17.20
C LEU A 100 3.28 -17.42 15.79
N SER A 101 3.77 -16.38 15.14
CA SER A 101 3.43 -16.06 13.75
C SER A 101 3.73 -17.26 12.85
N GLU A 102 2.83 -17.56 11.91
CA GLU A 102 3.04 -18.61 10.91
C GLU A 102 4.29 -18.37 10.04
N ASP A 103 4.73 -17.11 9.92
CA ASP A 103 5.93 -16.71 9.19
C ASP A 103 7.23 -16.82 10.02
N GLU A 104 7.13 -17.21 11.29
CA GLU A 104 8.26 -17.37 12.19
C GLU A 104 8.68 -18.82 12.32
N ARG A 105 10.00 -19.01 12.40
CA ARG A 105 10.61 -20.32 12.63
C ARG A 105 11.44 -20.27 13.90
N ILE A 106 11.11 -21.12 14.87
CA ILE A 106 11.89 -21.35 16.08
C ILE A 106 13.23 -21.97 15.67
N GLU A 107 14.30 -21.31 16.09
CA GLU A 107 15.68 -21.75 15.86
C GLU A 107 16.27 -22.36 17.12
N ASN A 108 15.98 -21.76 18.28
CA ASN A 108 16.51 -22.22 19.55
C ASN A 108 15.49 -22.05 20.69
N VAL A 109 15.57 -22.95 21.67
CA VAL A 109 14.78 -22.92 22.89
C VAL A 109 15.70 -23.23 24.07
N ALA A 110 15.70 -22.35 25.06
CA ALA A 110 16.48 -22.51 26.28
C ALA A 110 15.57 -22.39 27.50
N ILE A 111 15.61 -23.38 28.40
CA ILE A 111 14.81 -23.41 29.62
C ILE A 111 15.74 -23.52 30.84
N GLY A 112 15.39 -22.83 31.93
CA GLY A 112 16.17 -22.87 33.16
C GLY A 112 16.11 -24.24 33.85
N ASP A 113 14.91 -24.69 34.20
CA ASP A 113 14.66 -26.00 34.83
C ASP A 113 14.04 -26.97 33.83
N SER A 114 14.92 -27.71 33.14
CA SER A 114 14.52 -28.72 32.15
C SER A 114 14.02 -30.03 32.77
N LEU A 115 14.19 -30.25 34.08
CA LEU A 115 13.70 -31.45 34.75
C LEU A 115 12.22 -31.30 35.11
N ALA A 116 11.82 -30.11 35.54
CA ALA A 116 10.44 -29.81 35.90
C ALA A 116 9.53 -29.49 34.69
N TRP A 117 10.11 -29.30 33.49
CA TRP A 117 9.39 -28.87 32.29
C TRP A 117 9.84 -29.59 31.03
N GLN A 118 8.87 -30.17 30.33
CA GLN A 118 9.06 -30.68 28.98
C GLN A 118 8.63 -29.60 27.96
N VAL A 119 9.56 -29.26 27.07
CA VAL A 119 9.36 -28.26 26.02
C VAL A 119 9.68 -28.86 24.66
N VAL A 120 8.72 -28.81 23.73
CA VAL A 120 8.85 -29.44 22.41
C VAL A 120 8.35 -28.49 21.32
N PRO A 121 9.21 -28.01 20.41
CA PRO A 121 8.76 -27.30 19.22
C PRO A 121 7.94 -28.20 18.28
N SER A 122 6.97 -27.64 17.57
CA SER A 122 6.26 -28.34 16.51
C SER A 122 7.18 -28.60 15.31
N ARG A 123 6.78 -29.56 14.45
CA ARG A 123 7.48 -29.79 13.17
C ARG A 123 7.49 -28.56 12.26
N SER A 124 6.43 -27.75 12.31
CA SER A 124 6.31 -26.49 11.57
C SER A 124 7.11 -25.34 12.19
N ALA A 125 7.67 -25.56 13.40
CA ALA A 125 8.53 -24.63 14.13
C ALA A 125 7.95 -23.24 14.43
N HIS A 126 6.66 -22.96 14.22
CA HIS A 126 5.97 -21.75 14.72
C HIS A 126 5.18 -22.00 16.00
N MET A 127 5.16 -23.25 16.50
CA MET A 127 4.40 -23.64 17.67
C MET A 127 5.31 -24.31 18.70
N LEU A 128 5.04 -24.08 19.98
CA LEU A 128 5.78 -24.65 21.10
C LEU A 128 4.83 -25.34 22.07
N PHE A 129 5.14 -26.57 22.42
CA PHE A 129 4.39 -27.35 23.39
C PHE A 129 5.10 -27.33 24.74
N LEU A 130 4.38 -26.91 25.78
CA LEU A 130 4.85 -26.81 27.16
C LEU A 130 4.07 -27.75 28.06
N LYS A 131 4.77 -28.64 28.76
CA LYS A 131 4.17 -29.58 29.72
C LYS A 131 4.95 -29.56 31.03
N PRO A 132 4.34 -29.11 32.14
CA PRO A 132 4.93 -29.29 33.46
C PRO A 132 5.02 -30.78 33.83
N VAL A 133 6.17 -31.19 34.35
CA VAL A 133 6.44 -32.53 34.89
C VAL A 133 6.37 -32.54 36.41
N GLU A 134 6.48 -31.37 37.05
CA GLU A 134 6.30 -31.21 38.49
C GLU A 134 5.15 -30.25 38.84
N GLN A 135 4.63 -30.38 40.05
CA GLN A 135 3.67 -29.43 40.61
C GLN A 135 4.43 -28.27 41.25
N ASN A 136 3.92 -27.03 41.10
CA ASN A 136 4.52 -25.82 41.69
C ASN A 136 5.93 -25.48 41.16
N ALA A 137 6.31 -26.01 40.00
CA ALA A 137 7.54 -25.61 39.32
C ALA A 137 7.46 -24.18 38.78
N ALA A 138 8.52 -23.40 38.97
CA ALA A 138 8.66 -22.07 38.40
C ALA A 138 10.03 -21.91 37.77
N THR A 139 10.09 -21.42 36.53
CA THR A 139 11.34 -21.23 35.80
C THR A 139 11.17 -20.19 34.70
N ASN A 140 12.23 -19.91 33.95
CA ASN A 140 12.21 -19.07 32.77
C ASN A 140 12.37 -19.92 31.49
N LEU A 141 11.89 -19.38 30.38
CA LEU A 141 12.05 -19.96 29.06
C LEU A 141 12.36 -18.84 28.07
N ALA A 142 13.42 -19.02 27.28
CA ALA A 142 13.76 -18.17 26.16
C ALA A 142 13.55 -18.92 24.85
N VAL A 143 12.90 -18.27 23.89
CA VAL A 143 12.66 -18.82 22.54
C VAL A 143 13.20 -17.82 21.53
N VAL A 144 14.11 -18.28 20.68
CA VAL A 144 14.69 -17.47 19.61
C VAL A 144 14.17 -17.98 18.27
N THR A 145 13.64 -17.07 17.46
CA THR A 145 13.15 -17.33 16.11
C THR A 145 13.97 -16.53 15.09
N ASN A 146 13.79 -16.85 13.81
CA ASN A 146 14.35 -16.09 12.70
C ASN A 146 13.90 -14.61 12.63
N ARG A 147 12.88 -14.19 13.41
CA ARG A 147 12.39 -12.80 13.43
C ARG A 147 12.45 -12.14 14.81
N ARG A 148 12.30 -12.89 15.90
CA ARG A 148 12.05 -12.36 17.23
C ARG A 148 12.68 -13.23 18.32
N THR A 149 12.85 -12.63 19.49
CA THR A 149 13.19 -13.35 20.72
C THR A 149 12.07 -13.15 21.72
N TYR A 150 11.72 -14.22 22.42
CA TYR A 150 10.67 -14.24 23.43
C TYR A 150 11.26 -14.66 24.77
N ALA A 151 10.83 -13.97 25.82
CA ALA A 151 11.13 -14.32 27.21
C ALA A 151 9.82 -14.67 27.92
N PHE A 152 9.81 -15.82 28.59
CA PHE A 152 8.66 -16.32 29.32
C PHE A 152 9.03 -16.58 30.79
N ALA A 153 8.12 -16.21 31.68
CA ALA A 153 8.10 -16.68 33.05
C ALA A 153 7.10 -17.83 33.14
N LEU A 154 7.58 -19.02 33.45
CA LEU A 154 6.77 -20.23 33.54
C LEU A 154 6.42 -20.53 34.99
N SER A 155 5.17 -20.89 35.24
CA SER A 155 4.72 -21.42 36.53
C SER A 155 3.78 -22.60 36.34
N ALA A 156 3.86 -23.60 37.20
CA ALA A 156 3.02 -24.79 37.15
C ALA A 156 2.11 -24.86 38.37
N ARG A 157 0.80 -25.05 38.17
CA ARG A 157 -0.13 -25.34 39.27
C ARG A 157 -0.52 -26.81 39.29
N ALA A 158 -0.84 -27.29 40.49
CA ALA A 158 -1.54 -28.56 40.65
C ALA A 158 -2.88 -28.55 39.88
N PRO A 159 -3.38 -29.70 39.41
CA PRO A 159 -4.69 -29.78 38.80
C PRO A 159 -5.75 -29.41 39.85
N THR A 160 -6.56 -28.39 39.55
CA THR A 160 -7.73 -28.06 40.36
C THR A 160 -8.70 -29.25 40.26
N ARG A 161 -9.27 -29.70 41.39
CA ARG A 161 -10.30 -30.76 41.41
C ARG A 161 -11.67 -30.13 41.63
N GLY A 162 -12.64 -30.56 40.84
CA GLY A 162 -14.03 -30.18 40.98
C GLY A 162 -14.68 -30.83 42.20
N ARG A 163 -15.92 -30.45 42.47
CA ARG A 163 -16.70 -30.95 43.62
C ARG A 163 -16.83 -32.47 43.69
N ASN A 164 -16.71 -33.14 42.54
CA ASN A 164 -16.76 -34.60 42.37
C ASN A 164 -15.37 -35.27 42.37
N GLY A 165 -14.30 -34.53 42.68
CA GLY A 165 -12.92 -35.03 42.64
C GLY A 165 -12.29 -35.13 41.24
N ALA A 166 -13.05 -34.87 40.16
CA ALA A 166 -12.52 -34.88 38.80
C ALA A 166 -11.65 -33.63 38.52
N PRO A 167 -10.57 -33.72 37.74
CA PRO A 167 -9.79 -32.55 37.33
C PRO A 167 -10.66 -31.53 36.58
N THR A 168 -10.60 -30.26 36.98
CA THR A 168 -11.24 -29.19 36.23
C THR A 168 -10.40 -28.80 35.03
N ARG A 169 -11.10 -28.34 33.98
CA ARG A 169 -10.48 -27.87 32.74
C ARG A 169 -10.23 -26.36 32.84
N ASP A 170 -9.55 -25.88 33.87
CA ASP A 170 -9.31 -24.44 34.13
C ASP A 170 -7.89 -24.00 33.76
N GLY A 171 -7.11 -24.85 33.09
CA GLY A 171 -5.78 -24.51 32.57
C GLY A 171 -5.81 -23.71 31.26
N VAL A 172 -4.68 -23.08 30.94
CA VAL A 172 -4.45 -22.45 29.64
C VAL A 172 -4.04 -23.52 28.63
N TYR A 173 -4.79 -23.65 27.54
CA TYR A 173 -4.58 -24.71 26.54
C TYR A 173 -3.79 -24.17 25.35
N ARG A 174 -4.06 -22.92 24.95
CA ARG A 174 -3.40 -22.27 23.82
C ARG A 174 -3.15 -20.80 24.12
N VAL A 175 -1.97 -20.30 23.78
CA VAL A 175 -1.59 -18.90 23.85
C VAL A 175 -1.20 -18.45 22.45
N VAL A 176 -1.93 -17.48 21.90
CA VAL A 176 -1.73 -16.97 20.55
C VAL A 176 -1.09 -15.59 20.62
N PHE A 177 0.04 -15.42 19.94
CA PHE A 177 0.68 -14.11 19.79
C PHE A 177 0.04 -13.31 18.67
N ARG A 178 -0.24 -12.02 18.97
CA ARG A 178 -0.67 -11.01 18.01
C ARG A 178 0.42 -9.99 17.79
N TYR A 179 0.45 -9.40 16.61
CA TYR A 179 1.56 -8.56 16.17
C TYR A 179 1.03 -7.20 15.70
N PRO A 180 0.56 -6.35 16.63
CA PRO A 180 -0.22 -5.17 16.29
C PRO A 180 0.52 -4.18 15.40
N GLU A 181 1.83 -4.03 15.55
CA GLU A 181 2.64 -3.17 14.67
C GLU A 181 2.67 -3.68 13.23
N GLU A 182 2.76 -5.00 13.03
CA GLU A 182 2.75 -5.59 11.70
C GLU A 182 1.35 -5.52 11.08
N GLU A 183 0.31 -5.85 11.86
CA GLU A 183 -1.09 -5.75 11.44
C GLU A 183 -1.43 -4.31 11.01
N ALA A 184 -0.97 -3.30 11.74
CA ALA A 184 -1.13 -1.89 11.39
C ALA A 184 -0.41 -1.52 10.09
N ARG A 185 0.86 -1.96 9.93
CA ARG A 185 1.65 -1.73 8.72
C ARG A 185 0.98 -2.33 7.48
N GLN A 186 0.48 -3.56 7.59
CA GLN A 186 -0.22 -4.24 6.49
C GLN A 186 -1.53 -3.51 6.13
N ALA A 187 -2.29 -3.03 7.13
CA ALA A 187 -3.50 -2.27 6.89
C ALA A 187 -3.23 -0.95 6.16
N GLU A 188 -2.16 -0.24 6.53
CA GLU A 188 -1.74 1.01 5.85
C GLU A 188 -1.37 0.74 4.39
N LEU A 189 -0.57 -0.30 4.12
CA LEU A 189 -0.19 -0.69 2.76
C LEU A 189 -1.42 -1.08 1.92
N ALA A 190 -2.37 -1.82 2.48
CA ALA A 190 -3.61 -2.17 1.80
C ALA A 190 -4.46 -0.93 1.47
N ALA A 191 -4.57 0.01 2.41
CA ALA A 191 -5.29 1.27 2.19
C ALA A 191 -4.62 2.13 1.10
N ALA A 192 -3.29 2.20 1.08
CA ALA A 192 -2.55 2.91 0.05
C ALA A 192 -2.78 2.31 -1.34
N ARG A 193 -2.75 0.98 -1.47
CA ARG A 193 -3.04 0.28 -2.73
C ARG A 193 -4.46 0.56 -3.22
N ALA A 194 -5.45 0.43 -2.34
CA ALA A 194 -6.84 0.69 -2.68
C ALA A 194 -7.08 2.13 -3.17
N ARG A 195 -6.40 3.13 -2.60
CA ARG A 195 -6.45 4.52 -3.06
C ARG A 195 -5.88 4.67 -4.48
N MET A 196 -4.74 4.05 -4.76
CA MET A 196 -4.13 4.10 -6.09
C MET A 196 -5.02 3.45 -7.15
N GLU A 197 -5.62 2.30 -6.83
CA GLU A 197 -6.57 1.62 -7.72
C GLU A 197 -7.84 2.43 -7.96
N ALA A 198 -8.33 3.14 -6.94
CA ALA A 198 -9.48 4.03 -7.10
C ALA A 198 -9.17 5.20 -8.05
N ILE A 199 -8.00 5.82 -7.91
CA ILE A 199 -7.53 6.89 -8.81
C ILE A 199 -7.38 6.36 -10.24
N ALA A 200 -6.82 5.16 -10.42
CA ALA A 200 -6.66 4.55 -11.73
C ALA A 200 -8.02 4.31 -12.42
N ARG A 201 -9.00 3.76 -11.67
CA ARG A 201 -10.37 3.54 -12.17
C ARG A 201 -11.07 4.85 -12.55
N ASP A 202 -10.92 5.89 -11.73
CA ASP A 202 -11.51 7.20 -12.01
C ASP A 202 -10.92 7.84 -13.29
N ARG A 203 -9.60 7.73 -13.47
CA ARG A 203 -8.92 8.18 -14.70
C ARG A 203 -9.39 7.40 -15.93
N GLU A 204 -9.53 6.09 -15.81
CA GLU A 204 -10.02 5.25 -16.90
C GLU A 204 -11.48 5.60 -17.26
N ALA A 205 -12.36 5.74 -16.26
CA ALA A 205 -13.74 6.16 -16.48
C ALA A 205 -13.82 7.54 -17.15
N THR A 206 -12.99 8.49 -16.71
CA THR A 206 -12.89 9.82 -17.33
C THR A 206 -12.39 9.74 -18.78
N ALA A 207 -11.40 8.90 -19.07
CA ALA A 207 -10.89 8.70 -20.43
C ALA A 207 -11.97 8.10 -21.35
N ILE A 208 -12.72 7.10 -20.89
CA ILE A 208 -13.82 6.49 -21.63
C ILE A 208 -14.93 7.51 -21.90
N ALA A 209 -15.34 8.28 -20.88
CA ALA A 209 -16.35 9.32 -21.03
C ALA A 209 -15.89 10.40 -22.04
N THR A 210 -14.61 10.79 -21.99
CA THR A 210 -14.01 11.76 -22.91
C THR A 210 -13.95 11.23 -24.35
N ALA A 211 -13.71 9.93 -24.54
CA ALA A 211 -13.69 9.28 -25.85
C ALA A 211 -15.10 9.10 -26.44
N ALA A 212 -16.10 8.90 -25.59
CA ALA A 212 -17.50 8.73 -26.00
C ALA A 212 -18.21 10.06 -26.31
N ALA A 213 -17.64 11.20 -25.94
CA ALA A 213 -18.21 12.52 -26.21
C ALA A 213 -18.19 12.82 -27.72
N THR A 214 -19.37 12.92 -28.34
CA THR A 214 -19.49 13.37 -29.73
C THR A 214 -19.27 14.88 -29.80
N PRO A 215 -18.38 15.38 -30.66
CA PRO A 215 -18.20 16.81 -30.85
C PRO A 215 -19.46 17.47 -31.42
N THR A 216 -19.85 18.60 -30.83
CA THR A 216 -21.09 19.33 -31.17
C THR A 216 -20.84 20.59 -32.01
N ASP A 217 -19.62 21.13 -32.06
CA ASP A 217 -19.25 22.28 -32.92
C ASP A 217 -18.18 21.85 -33.95
N TRP A 218 -18.65 21.31 -35.08
CA TRP A 218 -17.79 20.97 -36.20
C TRP A 218 -17.40 22.23 -36.98
N ASN A 219 -16.11 22.43 -37.21
CA ASN A 219 -15.60 23.48 -38.07
C ASN A 219 -15.36 22.95 -39.49
N MET A 220 -16.05 23.52 -40.47
CA MET A 220 -15.86 23.21 -41.89
C MET A 220 -15.23 24.39 -42.67
N ASP A 221 -14.82 25.46 -42.00
CA ASP A 221 -14.29 26.68 -42.64
C ASP A 221 -12.82 26.52 -42.98
N TYR A 222 -12.57 25.73 -44.03
CA TYR A 222 -11.25 25.42 -44.57
C TYR A 222 -11.13 25.90 -46.01
N ARG A 223 -10.05 26.61 -46.31
CA ARG A 223 -9.74 27.07 -47.67
C ARG A 223 -8.61 26.25 -48.27
N GLN A 224 -8.88 25.58 -49.38
CA GLN A 224 -7.89 24.76 -50.09
C GLN A 224 -7.34 25.47 -51.34
N ARG A 225 -6.04 25.33 -51.61
CA ARG A 225 -5.31 25.83 -52.80
C ARG A 225 -4.31 24.79 -53.29
N GLY A 226 -3.86 24.92 -54.54
CA GLY A 226 -2.90 24.01 -55.18
C GLY A 226 -3.57 22.93 -56.04
N ASP A 227 -2.79 21.90 -56.37
CA ASP A 227 -3.11 20.88 -57.36
C ASP A 227 -4.22 19.94 -56.89
N ARG A 228 -5.03 19.45 -57.84
CA ARG A 228 -6.19 18.62 -57.50
C ARG A 228 -5.81 17.24 -56.97
N GLY A 229 -4.69 16.64 -57.39
CA GLY A 229 -4.30 15.31 -56.95
C GLY A 229 -3.85 15.26 -55.48
N ALA A 230 -3.34 16.37 -54.95
CA ALA A 230 -2.98 16.49 -53.52
C ALA A 230 -4.12 16.98 -52.62
N ARG A 231 -5.27 17.39 -53.16
CA ARG A 231 -6.37 17.99 -52.39
C ARG A 231 -7.38 16.95 -51.86
N PRO A 232 -7.82 17.05 -50.61
CA PRO A 232 -8.93 16.27 -50.11
C PRO A 232 -10.26 16.83 -50.63
N LYS A 233 -11.27 15.97 -50.70
CA LYS A 233 -12.63 16.35 -51.07
C LYS A 233 -13.25 17.30 -50.05
N ALA A 234 -12.97 17.08 -48.76
CA ALA A 234 -13.44 17.90 -47.67
C ALA A 234 -12.38 17.99 -46.56
N ALA A 235 -12.40 19.10 -45.82
CA ALA A 235 -11.59 19.32 -44.64
C ALA A 235 -12.51 19.88 -43.54
N LEU A 236 -12.46 19.28 -42.36
CA LEU A 236 -13.22 19.70 -41.20
C LEU A 236 -12.44 19.37 -39.92
N ASP A 237 -12.79 19.99 -38.81
CA ASP A 237 -12.30 19.62 -37.50
C ASP A 237 -13.40 19.67 -36.45
N ASP A 238 -13.15 19.00 -35.34
CA ASP A 238 -14.08 18.89 -34.22
C ASP A 238 -13.62 19.67 -32.97
N GLY A 239 -12.70 20.62 -33.17
CA GLY A 239 -12.02 21.35 -32.11
C GLY A 239 -10.86 20.59 -31.44
N ARG A 240 -10.67 19.29 -31.74
CA ARG A 240 -9.56 18.48 -31.22
C ARG A 240 -8.74 17.85 -32.35
N PHE A 241 -9.41 17.25 -33.32
CA PHE A 241 -8.84 16.51 -34.43
C PHE A 241 -9.27 17.10 -35.76
N THR A 242 -8.36 17.09 -36.74
CA THR A 242 -8.65 17.47 -38.12
C THR A 242 -8.91 16.23 -38.97
N TYR A 243 -9.93 16.30 -39.81
CA TYR A 243 -10.41 15.24 -40.67
C TYR A 243 -10.30 15.69 -42.14
N PHE A 244 -9.55 14.93 -42.94
CA PHE A 244 -9.49 15.10 -44.38
C PHE A 244 -10.18 13.95 -45.08
N GLN A 245 -11.18 14.25 -45.90
CA GLN A 245 -11.88 13.24 -46.68
C GLN A 245 -11.20 13.03 -48.03
N PHE A 246 -10.78 11.81 -48.32
CA PHE A 246 -10.24 11.43 -49.63
C PHE A 246 -11.20 10.48 -50.36
N ALA A 247 -10.99 10.28 -51.66
CA ALA A 247 -11.69 9.21 -52.36
C ALA A 247 -11.16 7.84 -51.88
N ALA A 248 -12.02 6.81 -51.86
CA ALA A 248 -11.66 5.47 -51.36
C ALA A 248 -10.46 4.80 -52.08
N GLN A 249 -10.08 5.29 -53.26
CA GLN A 249 -8.94 4.78 -54.06
C GLN A 249 -7.90 5.88 -54.36
N ALA A 250 -8.00 7.05 -53.73
CA ALA A 250 -6.98 8.08 -53.87
C ALA A 250 -5.76 7.71 -53.02
N GLU A 251 -4.57 7.96 -53.54
CA GLU A 251 -3.33 7.88 -52.76
C GLU A 251 -3.36 8.98 -51.69
N ILE A 252 -3.02 8.61 -50.44
CA ILE A 252 -2.99 9.57 -49.33
C ILE A 252 -1.68 10.35 -49.42
N PRO A 253 -1.73 11.70 -49.57
CA PRO A 253 -0.52 12.51 -49.64
C PRO A 253 0.26 12.49 -48.32
N ALA A 254 1.55 12.81 -48.37
CA ALA A 254 2.30 13.16 -47.17
C ALA A 254 1.74 14.47 -46.59
N ILE A 255 1.37 14.46 -45.31
CA ILE A 255 0.67 15.55 -44.63
C ILE A 255 1.59 16.22 -43.62
N PHE A 256 1.72 17.54 -43.74
CA PHE A 256 2.51 18.38 -42.86
C PHE A 256 1.61 19.42 -42.20
N ALA A 257 1.75 19.60 -40.89
CA ALA A 257 1.20 20.77 -40.19
C ALA A 257 2.09 21.97 -40.46
N ILE A 258 1.49 23.11 -40.80
CA ILE A 258 2.18 24.41 -40.89
C ILE A 258 1.94 25.13 -39.56
N GLU A 259 3.00 25.26 -38.77
CA GLU A 259 2.99 25.95 -37.48
C GLU A 259 2.90 27.48 -37.68
N GLU A 260 2.72 28.24 -36.59
CA GLU A 260 2.54 29.71 -36.65
C GLU A 260 3.73 30.45 -37.28
N ASP A 261 4.94 29.95 -37.06
CA ASP A 261 6.18 30.48 -37.62
C ASP A 261 6.38 30.09 -39.10
N GLY A 262 5.43 29.34 -39.67
CA GLY A 262 5.46 28.83 -41.03
C GLY A 262 6.25 27.53 -41.19
N ALA A 263 6.82 26.97 -40.11
CA ALA A 263 7.53 25.72 -40.15
C ALA A 263 6.59 24.55 -40.49
N GLU A 264 7.10 23.59 -41.27
CA GLU A 264 6.36 22.39 -41.61
C GLU A 264 6.83 21.20 -40.79
N THR A 265 5.87 20.51 -40.18
CA THR A 265 6.14 19.32 -39.38
C THR A 265 5.33 18.15 -39.93
N LEU A 266 6.00 17.04 -40.22
CA LEU A 266 5.34 15.81 -40.63
C LEU A 266 4.45 15.30 -39.47
N VAL A 267 3.20 14.97 -39.78
CA VAL A 267 2.24 14.48 -38.78
C VAL A 267 1.90 13.02 -38.99
N ASN A 268 1.64 12.34 -37.88
CA ASN A 268 1.01 11.03 -37.90
C ASN A 268 -0.50 11.18 -38.05
N TYR A 269 -1.12 10.21 -38.72
CA TYR A 269 -2.55 10.19 -38.94
C TYR A 269 -3.10 8.76 -38.85
N LEU A 270 -4.40 8.67 -38.63
CA LEU A 270 -5.18 7.44 -38.64
C LEU A 270 -6.14 7.47 -39.82
N VAL A 271 -6.37 6.34 -40.48
CA VAL A 271 -7.39 6.25 -41.54
C VAL A 271 -8.65 5.61 -40.96
N LYS A 272 -9.78 6.32 -40.98
CA LYS A 272 -11.08 5.85 -40.47
C LYS A 272 -12.17 6.06 -41.53
N GLY A 273 -12.52 4.97 -42.23
CA GLY A 273 -13.44 5.05 -43.36
C GLY A 273 -12.88 5.95 -44.47
N PRO A 274 -13.62 6.96 -44.96
CA PRO A 274 -13.12 7.88 -46.00
C PRO A 274 -12.23 9.01 -45.46
N TYR A 275 -11.97 9.05 -44.15
CA TYR A 275 -11.25 10.13 -43.50
C TYR A 275 -9.84 9.74 -43.09
N VAL A 276 -8.91 10.65 -43.34
CA VAL A 276 -7.62 10.75 -42.66
C VAL A 276 -7.81 11.66 -41.44
N VAL A 277 -7.60 11.12 -40.24
CA VAL A 277 -7.79 11.77 -38.95
C VAL A 277 -6.44 12.11 -38.36
N ILE A 278 -6.25 13.38 -38.03
CA ILE A 278 -5.01 13.91 -37.47
C ILE A 278 -5.32 14.42 -36.06
N GLU A 279 -4.57 13.95 -35.08
CA GLU A 279 -4.82 14.20 -33.66
C GLU A 279 -4.36 15.59 -33.18
N ARG A 280 -4.58 16.62 -33.99
CA ARG A 280 -4.31 18.04 -33.67
C ARG A 280 -5.01 18.97 -34.64
N LEU A 281 -5.09 20.24 -34.25
CA LEU A 281 -5.42 21.36 -35.11
C LEU A 281 -4.13 22.10 -35.53
N ALA A 282 -4.15 22.74 -36.70
CA ALA A 282 -3.08 23.61 -37.16
C ALA A 282 -3.66 24.84 -37.92
N PRO A 283 -2.92 25.97 -37.95
CA PRO A 283 -3.30 27.14 -38.77
C PRO A 283 -3.49 26.78 -40.24
N ALA A 284 -2.59 25.93 -40.76
CA ALA A 284 -2.68 25.41 -42.11
C ALA A 284 -1.99 24.06 -42.23
N TRP A 285 -2.23 23.40 -43.36
CA TRP A 285 -1.70 22.09 -43.69
C TRP A 285 -1.08 22.11 -45.07
N ARG A 286 0.01 21.36 -45.27
CA ARG A 286 0.59 21.08 -46.58
C ARG A 286 0.48 19.60 -46.90
N LEU A 287 -0.02 19.31 -48.10
CA LEU A 287 -0.20 17.97 -48.61
C LEU A 287 0.66 17.83 -49.87
N ARG A 288 1.43 16.75 -49.99
CA ARG A 288 2.29 16.44 -51.14
C ARG A 288 2.01 15.04 -51.67
N ALA A 289 1.74 14.91 -52.96
CA ALA A 289 1.53 13.64 -53.66
C ALA A 289 2.29 13.64 -54.99
N GLY A 290 3.48 13.02 -55.04
CA GLY A 290 4.36 13.13 -56.20
C GLY A 290 4.73 14.59 -56.46
N ASP A 291 4.47 15.07 -57.69
CA ASP A 291 4.68 16.46 -58.10
C ASP A 291 3.54 17.41 -57.71
N ASP A 292 2.38 16.88 -57.29
CA ASP A 292 1.22 17.67 -56.88
C ASP A 292 1.38 18.17 -55.43
N ALA A 293 1.04 19.44 -55.20
CA ALA A 293 1.05 20.02 -53.86
C ALA A 293 -0.21 20.83 -53.56
N ALA A 294 -0.70 20.72 -52.34
CA ALA A 294 -1.86 21.47 -51.85
C ALA A 294 -1.61 22.12 -50.50
N ARG A 295 -2.26 23.27 -50.28
CA ARG A 295 -2.31 23.97 -48.99
C ARG A 295 -3.75 24.12 -48.53
N ILE A 296 -4.00 23.82 -47.27
CA ILE A 296 -5.32 23.90 -46.65
C ILE A 296 -5.23 24.78 -45.41
N ASP A 297 -5.85 25.96 -45.44
CA ASP A 297 -5.86 26.88 -44.29
C ASP A 297 -7.13 26.71 -43.47
N ASN A 298 -6.97 26.58 -42.16
CA ASN A 298 -8.09 26.62 -41.21
C ASN A 298 -8.44 28.09 -40.92
N ARG A 299 -9.61 28.54 -41.38
CA ARG A 299 -10.03 29.95 -41.29
C ARG A 299 -10.58 30.32 -39.92
N ARG A 300 -11.00 29.33 -39.13
CA ARG A 300 -11.48 29.51 -37.74
C ARG A 300 -10.40 29.20 -36.69
N TRP A 301 -9.18 28.87 -37.09
CA TRP A 301 -8.09 28.56 -36.15
C TRP A 301 -7.77 29.75 -35.23
N ARG A 302 -7.54 29.46 -33.95
CA ARG A 302 -7.07 30.41 -32.93
C ARG A 302 -5.97 29.75 -32.10
N ARG A 303 -5.06 30.58 -31.56
CA ARG A 303 -3.87 30.17 -30.80
C ARG A 303 -4.18 29.40 -29.50
N ASP A 304 -5.40 29.50 -28.97
CA ASP A 304 -5.84 28.74 -27.78
C ASP A 304 -6.83 27.63 -28.13
N PRO A 305 -6.42 26.36 -28.16
CA PRO A 305 -7.33 25.23 -28.08
C PRO A 305 -7.60 24.87 -26.61
N SER A 306 -8.81 24.39 -26.33
CA SER A 306 -9.29 23.97 -25.00
C SER A 306 -8.27 23.13 -24.20
N PRO A 307 -8.22 23.25 -22.86
CA PRO A 307 -7.24 22.54 -22.02
C PRO A 307 -7.38 21.02 -22.17
N GLY A 308 -6.31 20.34 -22.61
CA GLY A 308 -6.26 18.87 -22.67
C GLY A 308 -5.43 18.23 -23.78
N VAL A 309 -4.82 18.98 -24.70
CA VAL A 309 -4.02 18.38 -25.78
C VAL A 309 -2.59 18.09 -25.31
N ILE A 310 -2.32 16.82 -25.02
CA ILE A 310 -0.96 16.30 -24.97
C ILE A 310 -0.43 16.35 -26.40
N THR A 311 0.56 17.21 -26.67
CA THR A 311 1.30 17.18 -27.93
C THR A 311 2.38 16.11 -27.83
N PRO A 312 2.30 14.98 -28.55
CA PRO A 312 3.45 14.07 -28.66
C PRO A 312 4.60 14.80 -29.36
N PRO A 313 5.87 14.55 -28.97
CA PRO A 313 7.02 15.23 -29.55
C PRO A 313 7.12 14.94 -31.05
N SER A 314 7.29 16.00 -31.85
CA SER A 314 7.45 15.95 -33.30
C SER A 314 8.74 15.21 -33.69
N PRO A 315 8.72 14.30 -34.69
CA PRO A 315 9.95 13.82 -35.31
C PRO A 315 10.66 14.91 -36.12
N VAL A 316 11.97 14.71 -36.31
CA VAL A 316 13.02 15.66 -36.73
C VAL A 316 12.66 16.56 -37.91
N ARG A 317 13.00 17.86 -37.77
CA ARG A 317 12.91 18.89 -38.83
C ARG A 317 13.70 18.45 -40.07
N VAL A 318 13.03 18.31 -41.21
CA VAL A 318 13.73 18.27 -42.51
C VAL A 318 14.09 19.70 -42.86
N ARG A 319 15.36 20.05 -42.72
CA ARG A 319 15.94 21.26 -43.33
C ARG A 319 16.68 20.79 -44.58
N ASP A 320 16.28 21.28 -45.74
CA ASP A 320 17.05 21.09 -46.98
C ASP A 320 18.40 21.81 -46.81
N GLU A 321 19.44 21.06 -46.43
CA GLU A 321 20.82 21.54 -46.41
C GLU A 321 21.56 20.87 -47.56
N ALA A 322 21.98 21.69 -48.53
CA ALA A 322 22.73 21.25 -49.71
C ALA A 322 24.03 20.54 -49.28
N ALA A 323 24.20 19.30 -49.74
CA ALA A 323 25.38 18.49 -49.45
C ALA A 323 26.66 19.11 -50.06
N PRO A 324 27.77 19.24 -49.31
CA PRO A 324 29.05 19.60 -49.92
C PRO A 324 29.69 18.37 -50.58
N ALA A 325 30.21 18.56 -51.78
CA ALA A 325 30.91 17.55 -52.57
C ALA A 325 32.12 16.98 -51.82
N GLN A 326 32.11 15.67 -51.54
CA GLN A 326 33.26 14.95 -51.01
C GLN A 326 34.20 14.55 -52.15
N ARG A 327 35.44 15.04 -52.07
CA ARG A 327 36.55 14.72 -52.97
C ARG A 327 37.02 13.29 -52.65
N ALA A 328 37.04 12.42 -53.65
CA ALA A 328 37.52 11.05 -53.52
C ALA A 328 39.03 11.01 -53.18
N THR A 329 39.40 10.28 -52.14
CA THR A 329 40.76 9.78 -51.94
C THR A 329 40.73 8.26 -52.00
N SER A 330 41.56 7.70 -52.89
CA SER A 330 41.70 6.27 -53.16
C SER A 330 42.22 5.49 -51.93
N PRO A 331 41.84 4.22 -51.75
CA PRO A 331 42.39 3.39 -50.68
C PRO A 331 43.69 2.70 -51.13
N THR A 332 44.74 2.81 -50.30
CA THR A 332 45.98 2.04 -50.43
C THR A 332 45.82 0.69 -49.73
N HIS A 333 46.09 -0.39 -50.46
CA HIS A 333 46.15 -1.78 -49.99
C HIS A 333 47.16 -2.01 -48.85
N PRO A 334 46.90 -2.93 -47.90
CA PRO A 334 47.94 -3.55 -47.09
C PRO A 334 48.32 -4.95 -47.61
N THR A 335 49.63 -5.22 -47.67
CA THR A 335 50.26 -6.52 -47.96
C THR A 335 50.29 -7.39 -46.70
N PRO A 336 50.19 -8.74 -46.77
CA PRO A 336 50.25 -9.63 -45.60
C PRO A 336 51.59 -10.39 -45.51
N PHE A 337 52.15 -10.58 -44.32
CA PHE A 337 53.07 -11.68 -43.87
C PHE A 337 53.33 -11.45 -42.36
N GLY A 338 53.39 -12.41 -41.44
CA GLY A 338 53.42 -13.87 -41.52
C GLY A 338 53.18 -14.53 -40.14
N ALA A 339 53.18 -15.85 -40.15
CA ALA A 339 52.79 -16.76 -39.07
C ALA A 339 53.75 -16.82 -37.86
N SER A 340 53.21 -17.15 -36.68
CA SER A 340 53.94 -17.93 -35.66
C SER A 340 53.02 -18.64 -34.65
N GLN A 341 53.00 -19.97 -34.79
CA GLN A 341 52.90 -21.08 -33.82
C GLN A 341 51.91 -21.06 -32.63
N ALA A 342 51.13 -22.15 -32.63
CA ALA A 342 50.35 -22.69 -31.53
C ALA A 342 51.20 -23.52 -30.56
N ALA A 343 50.87 -23.46 -29.25
CA ALA A 343 51.34 -24.39 -28.23
C ALA A 343 50.13 -25.01 -27.51
N ALA A 344 50.11 -26.34 -27.45
CA ALA A 344 49.06 -27.19 -26.88
C ALA A 344 49.19 -27.35 -25.35
N PRO A 345 48.10 -27.71 -24.62
CA PRO A 345 48.21 -28.17 -23.24
C PRO A 345 48.30 -29.69 -23.11
N SER A 346 49.15 -30.10 -22.18
CA SER A 346 49.62 -31.45 -21.86
C SER A 346 48.55 -32.40 -21.29
N ARG A 347 48.61 -33.67 -21.72
CA ARG A 347 47.82 -34.80 -21.21
C ARG A 347 48.27 -35.24 -19.81
N THR A 348 47.33 -35.33 -18.88
CA THR A 348 47.49 -36.02 -17.59
C THR A 348 47.26 -37.52 -17.77
N ARG A 349 48.20 -38.32 -17.27
CA ARG A 349 48.29 -39.79 -17.39
C ARG A 349 47.59 -40.44 -16.18
N LEU A 350 46.65 -41.35 -16.42
CA LEU A 350 46.11 -42.28 -15.42
C LEU A 350 47.08 -43.45 -15.20
N PRO A 351 47.23 -43.99 -13.98
CA PRO A 351 48.00 -45.21 -13.75
C PRO A 351 47.15 -46.47 -14.03
N ALA A 352 47.82 -47.46 -14.62
CA ALA A 352 47.30 -48.78 -14.93
C ALA A 352 47.33 -49.70 -13.69
N THR A 353 46.23 -50.40 -13.44
CA THR A 353 46.16 -51.56 -12.54
C THR A 353 46.45 -52.84 -13.35
N THR A 354 47.41 -53.62 -12.86
CA THR A 354 47.81 -54.93 -13.40
C THR A 354 47.19 -56.07 -12.59
N GLY A 355 46.61 -57.03 -13.31
CA GLY A 355 46.62 -58.48 -13.03
C GLY A 355 45.68 -59.02 -11.95
N THR A 356 45.27 -60.28 -11.91
CA THR A 356 45.14 -61.42 -12.84
C THR A 356 44.32 -62.47 -12.07
N ARG A 357 43.48 -63.24 -12.77
CA ARG A 357 42.70 -64.40 -12.27
C ARG A 357 43.52 -65.38 -11.42
N ARG A 358 42.97 -65.82 -10.28
CA ARG A 358 42.46 -67.19 -10.07
C ARG A 358 41.56 -67.25 -8.85
#